data_AF-A0A926PRW4-F1
#
_entry.id   AF-A0A926PRW4-F1
#
_cell.length_a   1.000
_cell.length_b   1.000
_cell.length_c   1.000
_cell.angle_alpha   90.00
_cell.angle_beta   90.00
_cell.angle_gamma   90.00
#
_symmetry.space_group_name_H-M   'P 1'
#
loop_
_entity.id
_entity.type
_entity.pdbx_description
1 polymer ?
#
loop_
_entity_poly.entity_id
_entity_poly.type
_entity_poly.pdbx_seq_one_letter_code
_entity_poly.pdbx_strand_id
1 'polypeptide(L)' 'MNPTQINCAEACVNGCVLGDAQCPNKEHREKASRFIQETSLDQMLAIAEESLRRRTTASQPKWVFPEDGVNPNQ' A
#
# COMPACT_ATOMS: atom_id res chain seq x y z
N MET A 1 -0.11 20.63 11.32
CA MET A 1 -0.84 19.51 10.68
C MET A 1 -1.61 18.76 11.76
N ASN A 2 -2.87 18.40 11.49
CA ASN A 2 -3.65 17.55 12.39
C ASN A 2 -3.27 16.07 12.10
N PRO A 3 -2.76 15.30 13.08
CA PRO A 3 -2.29 13.93 12.85
C PRO A 3 -3.36 12.97 12.33
N THR A 4 -4.65 13.27 12.53
CA THR A 4 -5.76 12.47 11.99
C THR A 4 -6.13 12.80 10.54
N GLN A 5 -5.53 13.83 9.94
CA GLN A 5 -5.83 14.28 8.57
C GLN A 5 -4.65 14.09 7.60
N ILE A 6 -3.58 13.41 8.02
CA ILE A 6 -2.41 13.19 7.18
C ILE A 6 -2.63 12.03 6.20
N ASN A 7 -2.38 12.25 4.92
CA ASN A 7 -2.26 11.17 3.96
C ASN A 7 -0.88 10.49 4.14
N CYS A 8 -0.83 9.42 4.93
CA CYS A 8 0.41 8.70 5.19
C CYS A 8 1.08 8.16 3.91
N ALA A 9 0.31 7.86 2.85
CA ALA A 9 0.86 7.32 1.60
C ALA A 9 1.68 8.36 0.81
N GLU A 10 1.39 9.66 0.98
CA GLU A 10 2.10 10.75 0.31
C GLU A 10 3.08 11.47 1.24
N ALA A 11 2.72 11.64 2.51
CA ALA A 11 3.52 12.41 3.44
C ALA A 11 4.65 11.59 4.09
N CYS A 12 4.49 10.27 4.24
CA CYS A 12 5.43 9.43 4.97
C CYS A 12 6.32 8.54 4.06
N VAL A 13 6.40 8.82 2.75
CA VAL A 13 7.13 7.98 1.78
C VAL A 13 8.61 7.84 2.14
N ASN A 14 9.21 8.89 2.71
CA ASN A 14 10.61 8.93 3.13
C ASN A 14 10.80 8.76 4.64
N GLY A 15 9.77 8.31 5.36
CA GLY A 15 9.77 8.22 6.82
C GLY A 15 8.67 9.06 7.47
N CYS A 16 8.37 8.77 8.74
CA CYS A 16 7.25 9.41 9.43
C CYS A 16 7.55 10.88 9.77
N VAL A 17 6.75 11.80 9.20
CA VAL A 17 6.92 13.26 9.40
C VAL A 17 6.34 13.79 10.72
N LEU A 18 5.47 13.02 11.38
CA LEU A 18 4.82 13.39 12.65
C LEU A 18 5.60 12.89 13.88
N GLY A 19 6.62 12.05 13.67
CA GLY A 19 7.31 11.33 14.72
C GLY A 19 6.47 10.20 15.34
N ASP A 20 7.13 9.34 16.12
CA ASP A 20 6.56 8.09 16.65
C ASP A 20 5.37 8.28 17.60
N ALA A 21 5.28 9.42 18.29
CA ALA A 21 4.23 9.68 19.26
C ALA A 21 2.87 10.00 18.62
N GLN A 22 2.87 10.53 17.39
CA GLN A 22 1.69 11.09 16.72
C GLN A 22 1.30 10.32 15.45
N CYS A 23 1.96 9.20 15.16
CA CYS A 23 1.61 8.35 14.03
C CYS A 23 0.20 7.74 14.25
N PRO A 24 -0.77 7.98 13.35
CA PRO A 24 -2.12 7.42 13.49
C PRO A 24 -2.11 5.87 13.40
N ASN A 25 -1.11 5.28 12.75
CA ASN A 25 -0.97 3.83 12.57
C ASN A 25 -0.06 3.16 13.62
N LYS A 26 0.18 3.82 14.77
CA LYS A 26 1.12 3.35 15.79
C LYS A 26 0.80 1.94 16.31
N GLU A 27 -0.47 1.59 16.40
CA GLU A 27 -0.95 0.27 16.83
C GLU A 27 -0.48 -0.87 15.91
N HIS A 28 -0.21 -0.59 14.63
CA HIS A 28 0.26 -1.60 13.68
C HIS A 28 1.77 -1.80 13.74
N ARG A 29 2.52 -0.93 14.43
CA ARG A 29 3.99 -0.96 14.47
C ARG A 29 4.51 -2.30 14.98
N GLU A 30 4.00 -2.80 16.10
CA GLU A 30 4.45 -4.08 16.66
C GLU A 30 4.12 -5.28 15.77
N LYS A 31 2.97 -5.24 15.09
CA LYS A 31 2.59 -6.27 14.14
C LYS A 31 3.50 -6.26 12.91
N ALA A 32 3.82 -5.07 12.38
CA ALA A 32 4.75 -4.92 11.27
C ALA A 32 6.17 -5.37 11.65
N SER A 33 6.65 -4.99 12.84
CA SER A 33 7.96 -5.42 13.34
C SER A 33 8.06 -6.93 13.49
N ARG A 34 7.03 -7.59 14.06
CA ARG A 34 6.97 -9.05 14.15
C ARG A 34 6.97 -9.70 12.77
N PHE A 35 6.14 -9.19 11.85
CA PHE A 35 6.11 -9.71 10.49
C PHE A 35 7.48 -9.68 9.82
N ILE A 36 8.23 -8.58 9.92
CA ILE A 36 9.57 -8.45 9.33
C ILE A 36 10.57 -9.42 9.99
N GLN A 37 10.48 -9.63 11.30
CA GLN A 37 11.39 -10.51 12.04
C GLN A 37 11.10 -11.99 11.81
N GLU A 38 9.82 -12.37 11.70
CA GLU A 38 9.36 -13.76 11.65
C GLU A 38 9.19 -14.26 10.21
N THR A 39 9.10 -13.36 9.22
CA THR A 39 8.93 -13.72 7.80
C THR A 39 10.28 -13.72 7.11
N SER A 40 10.69 -14.88 6.58
CA SER A 40 11.92 -14.97 5.78
C SER A 40 11.80 -14.14 4.50
N LEU A 41 12.94 -13.75 3.92
CA LEU A 41 12.96 -13.01 2.67
C LEU A 41 12.25 -13.78 1.54
N ASP A 42 12.48 -15.09 1.44
CA ASP A 42 11.83 -15.94 0.44
C ASP A 42 10.31 -15.97 0.59
N GLN A 43 9.83 -16.06 1.83
CA GLN A 43 8.40 -16.03 2.11
C GLN A 43 7.79 -14.67 1.77
N MET A 44 8.51 -13.58 2.02
CA MET A 44 8.07 -12.23 1.65
C MET A 44 7.94 -12.07 0.13
N LEU A 45 8.89 -12.62 -0.64
CA LEU A 45 8.84 -12.64 -2.10
C LEU A 45 7.66 -13.45 -2.62
N ALA A 46 7.39 -14.62 -2.04
CA ALA A 46 6.24 -15.44 -2.40
C ALA A 46 4.90 -14.73 -2.14
N ILE A 47 4.78 -14.00 -1.03
CA ILE A 47 3.60 -13.18 -0.72
C ILE A 47 3.42 -12.07 -1.77
N ALA A 48 4.51 -11.42 -2.17
CA ALA A 48 4.47 -10.36 -3.18
C ALA A 48 4.04 -10.88 -4.56
N GLU A 49 4.55 -12.04 -4.98
CA GLU A 49 4.18 -12.70 -6.23
C GLU A 49 2.70 -13.09 -6.26
N GLU A 50 2.20 -13.74 -5.19
CA GLU A 50 0.79 -14.11 -5.10
C GLU A 50 -0.12 -12.88 -5.10
N SER A 51 0.29 -11.80 -4.45
CA SER A 51 -0.44 -10.52 -4.47
C SER A 51 -0.54 -9.95 -5.88
N LEU A 52 0.56 -9.97 -6.64
CA LEU A 52 0.58 -9.54 -8.04
C LEU A 52 -0.33 -10.42 -8.88
N ARG A 53 -0.17 -11.76 -8.78
CA ARG A 53 -1.00 -12.74 -9.50
C ARG A 53 -2.48 -12.52 -9.24
N ARG A 54 -2.88 -12.27 -7.98
CA ARG A 54 -4.26 -11.95 -7.63
C ARG A 54 -4.74 -10.67 -8.30
N ARG A 55 -3.96 -9.58 -8.25
CA ARG A 55 -4.38 -8.32 -8.89
C ARG A 55 -4.54 -8.46 -10.39
N THR A 56 -3.66 -9.22 -11.05
CA THR A 56 -3.72 -9.41 -12.51
C THR A 56 -4.79 -10.40 -12.94
N THR A 57 -5.11 -11.40 -12.12
CA THR A 57 -6.13 -12.42 -12.44
C THR A 57 -7.53 -12.10 -11.93
N ALA A 58 -7.67 -11.31 -10.85
CA ALA A 58 -8.96 -10.97 -10.25
C ALA A 58 -9.69 -9.82 -10.97
N SER A 59 -8.97 -8.95 -11.70
CA SER A 59 -9.62 -7.95 -12.55
C SER A 59 -10.03 -8.58 -13.87
N GLN A 60 -11.33 -8.75 -14.10
CA GLN A 60 -11.79 -8.90 -15.49
C GLN A 60 -11.41 -7.63 -16.26
N PRO A 61 -10.90 -7.73 -17.49
CA PRO A 61 -10.62 -6.55 -18.28
C PRO A 61 -11.90 -5.72 -18.38
N LYS A 62 -11.87 -4.49 -17.87
CA LYS A 62 -12.97 -3.55 -18.03
C LYS A 62 -12.97 -3.12 -19.49
N TRP A 63 -13.86 -3.71 -20.28
CA TRP A 63 -14.14 -3.22 -21.62
C TRP A 63 -14.65 -1.79 -21.49
N VAL A 64 -13.87 -0.84 -22.00
CA VAL A 64 -14.27 0.56 -22.15
C VAL A 64 -14.64 0.76 -23.59
N PHE A 65 -15.82 1.32 -23.85
CA PHE A 65 -16.20 1.63 -25.22
C PHE A 65 -15.51 2.94 -25.64
N PRO A 66 -15.14 3.10 -26.92
CA PRO A 66 -14.47 4.32 -27.40
C PRO A 66 -15.25 5.62 -27.09
N GLU A 67 -16.57 5.55 -26.98
CA GLU A 67 -17.46 6.65 -26.56
C GLU A 67 -17.31 7.07 -25.09
N ASP A 68 -16.72 6.24 -24.21
CA ASP A 68 -16.49 6.54 -22.79
C ASP A 68 -15.23 7.39 -22.53
N GLY A 69 -14.47 7.72 -23.58
CA GLY A 69 -13.33 8.63 -23.53
C GLY A 69 -12.06 8.01 -22.95
N VAL A 70 -11.07 7.73 -23.80
CA VAL A 70 -9.68 7.54 -23.34
C VAL A 70 -9.14 8.94 -23.03
N ASN A 71 -9.04 9.32 -21.76
CA ASN A 71 -8.38 10.55 -21.36
C ASN A 71 -6.91 10.22 -21.02
N PRO A 72 -5.93 10.53 -21.89
CA PRO A 72 -4.55 10.09 -21.74
C PRO A 72 -3.77 10.81 -20.62
N ASN A 73 -4.42 11.67 -19.83
CA ASN A 73 -3.82 12.43 -18.73
C ASN A 73 -4.56 12.29 -17.39
N GLN A 74 -5.33 11.22 -17.18
CA GLN A 74 -5.82 10.86 -15.83
C GLN A 74 -4.90 9.86 -15.13
#